data_AF-A0A6M3NQB1-F1
#
_entry.id   AF-A0A6M3NQB1-F1
#
_cell.length_a   1.000
_cell.length_b   1.000
_cell.length_c   1.000
_cell.angle_alpha   90.00
_cell.angle_beta   90.00
_cell.angle_gamma   90.00
#
_symmetry.space_group_name_H-M   'P 1'
#
loop_
_entity.id
_entity.type
_entity.pdbx_description
1 polymer ?
#
loop_
_entity_poly.entity_id
_entity_poly.type
_entity_poly.pdbx_seq_one_letter_code
_entity_poly.pdbx_strand_id
1 'polypeptide(L)'
;MSKIDYQALREAAEKATCGEWSLEYGEERFDAGDALIHREVVGYLPICRIEGAHPESGFDEDFQMEQQANAEFIAAANPATVLALLDEREAAKKRIAELEARKVNLSKLSVGEVMHMTGFSRDYAEGWCAGNDNAIHEIRTAGIKVKES
;
A
#
# COMPACT_ATOMS: atom_id res chain seq x y z
N MET A 1 12.97 4.35 -14.08
CA MET A 1 12.39 4.71 -12.77
C MET A 1 13.43 4.46 -11.70
N SER A 2 13.76 5.47 -10.89
CA SER A 2 14.57 5.28 -9.69
C SER A 2 13.78 4.51 -8.63
N LYS A 3 14.46 3.72 -7.81
CA LYS A 3 13.83 3.01 -6.68
C LYS A 3 13.61 4.01 -5.55
N ILE A 4 12.38 4.14 -5.06
CA ILE A 4 12.07 4.96 -3.89
C ILE A 4 12.75 4.37 -2.66
N ASP A 5 13.48 5.21 -1.91
CA ASP A 5 13.99 4.86 -0.59
C ASP A 5 12.91 5.11 0.46
N TYR A 6 12.18 4.06 0.81
CA TYR A 6 11.07 4.11 1.76
C TYR A 6 11.52 4.38 3.19
N GLN A 7 12.76 4.00 3.55
CA GLN A 7 13.28 4.23 4.88
C GLN A 7 13.67 5.70 5.04
N ALA A 8 14.37 6.26 4.05
CA ALA A 8 14.67 7.68 4.02
C ALA A 8 13.39 8.54 4.02
N LEU A 9 12.36 8.14 3.27
CA LEU A 9 11.07 8.83 3.25
C LEU A 9 10.35 8.77 4.61
N ARG A 10 10.37 7.61 5.28
CA ARG A 10 9.82 7.47 6.64
C ARG A 10 10.53 8.39 7.62
N GLU A 11 11.85 8.39 7.63
CA GLU A 11 12.65 9.23 8.53
C GLU A 11 12.43 10.72 8.28
N ALA A 12 12.24 11.13 7.02
CA ALA A 12 11.89 12.50 6.69
C ALA A 12 10.50 12.88 7.24
N ALA A 13 9.51 12.00 7.08
CA ALA A 13 8.16 12.23 7.59
C ALA A 13 8.12 12.27 9.14
N GLU A 14 8.82 11.36 9.83
CA GLU A 14 8.88 11.35 11.31
C GLU A 14 9.53 12.60 11.91
N LYS A 15 10.48 13.22 11.19
CA LYS A 15 11.17 14.45 11.63
C LYS A 15 10.38 15.73 11.31
N ALA A 16 9.45 15.67 10.35
CA ALA A 16 8.66 16.82 9.94
C ALA A 16 7.56 17.14 10.96
N THR A 17 6.88 18.27 10.77
CA THR A 17 5.76 18.67 11.62
C THR A 17 4.67 17.60 11.59
N CYS A 18 4.42 16.96 12.74
CA CYS A 18 3.45 15.88 12.83
C CYS A 18 2.00 16.35 12.70
N GLY A 19 1.08 15.43 12.44
CA GLY A 19 -0.35 15.68 12.35
C GLY A 19 -0.79 16.25 10.99
N GLU A 20 -2.08 16.54 10.88
CA GLU A 20 -2.68 17.11 9.67
C GLU A 20 -2.19 18.54 9.44
N TRP A 21 -1.98 18.86 8.16
CA TRP A 21 -1.63 20.19 7.70
C TRP A 21 -2.84 20.81 7.01
N SER A 22 -3.13 22.05 7.35
CA SER A 22 -4.26 22.82 6.84
C SER A 22 -3.78 23.86 5.83
N LEU A 23 -4.64 24.15 4.86
CA LEU A 23 -4.41 25.16 3.84
C LEU A 23 -5.27 26.39 4.14
N GLU A 24 -4.63 27.55 4.19
CA GLU A 24 -5.29 28.84 4.34
C GLU A 24 -4.89 29.76 3.19
N TYR A 25 -5.87 30.45 2.63
CA TYR A 25 -5.67 31.54 1.69
C TYR A 25 -5.82 32.83 2.49
N GLY A 26 -4.73 33.58 2.67
CA GLY A 26 -4.73 34.70 3.60
C GLY A 26 -5.59 35.85 3.11
N GLU A 27 -6.59 36.27 3.89
CA GLU A 27 -7.43 37.41 3.50
C GLU A 27 -6.79 38.78 3.81
N GLU A 28 -5.86 38.89 4.77
CA GLU A 28 -5.28 40.21 5.11
C GLU A 28 -4.04 40.16 6.02
N ARG A 29 -3.56 38.98 6.44
CA ARG A 29 -2.60 38.90 7.55
C ARG A 29 -1.12 38.82 7.17
N PHE A 30 -0.74 38.24 6.04
CA PHE A 30 0.63 38.27 5.50
C PHE A 30 0.53 37.90 4.01
N ASP A 31 0.96 38.80 3.12
CA ASP A 31 1.11 38.58 1.68
C ASP A 31 -0.12 37.99 0.95
N ALA A 32 -1.09 38.86 0.66
CA ALA A 32 -2.40 38.59 0.03
C ALA A 32 -2.36 37.90 -1.36
N GLY A 33 -1.20 37.44 -1.82
CA GLY A 33 -1.00 36.70 -3.05
C GLY A 33 -0.80 35.19 -2.87
N ASP A 34 -0.70 34.68 -1.64
CA ASP A 34 -0.13 33.35 -1.43
C ASP A 34 -1.02 32.41 -0.61
N ALA A 35 -0.78 31.11 -0.78
CA ALA A 35 -1.38 30.09 0.06
C ALA A 35 -0.42 29.69 1.19
N LEU A 36 -0.96 29.53 2.39
CA LEU A 36 -0.22 29.17 3.59
C LEU A 36 -0.63 27.77 4.04
N ILE A 37 0.34 26.88 4.10
CA ILE A 37 0.19 25.58 4.73
C ILE A 37 0.62 25.73 6.18
N HIS A 38 -0.25 25.35 7.10
CA HIS A 38 -0.04 25.52 8.53
C HIS A 38 -0.52 24.31 9.31
N ARG A 39 -0.25 24.31 10.61
CA ARG A 39 -0.88 23.40 11.56
C ARG A 39 -1.49 24.19 12.70
N GLU A 40 -2.74 23.87 13.03
CA GLU A 40 -3.43 24.42 14.19
C GLU A 40 -3.02 23.67 15.46
N VAL A 41 -2.06 24.23 16.20
CA VAL A 41 -1.64 23.71 17.51
C VAL A 41 -1.31 24.86 18.45
N VAL A 42 -2.04 24.99 19.56
CA VAL A 42 -1.89 26.05 20.59
C VAL A 42 -1.41 27.38 19.99
N GLY A 43 -2.11 27.83 18.93
CA GLY A 43 -1.66 28.91 18.04
C GLY A 43 -1.55 28.47 16.58
N TYR A 44 -0.88 29.31 15.78
CA TYR A 44 -0.67 29.15 14.34
C TYR A 44 0.79 28.81 14.07
N LEU A 45 1.06 27.61 13.54
CA LEU A 45 2.39 27.20 13.12
C LEU A 45 2.48 27.22 11.59
N PRO A 46 3.17 28.21 10.97
CA PRO A 46 3.39 28.22 9.53
C PRO A 46 4.38 27.12 9.13
N ILE A 47 4.08 26.42 8.04
CA ILE A 47 4.89 25.30 7.53
C ILE A 47 5.46 25.65 6.15
N CYS A 48 4.62 26.12 5.24
CA CYS A 48 5.02 26.45 3.89
C CYS A 48 4.18 27.61 3.35
N ARG A 49 4.76 28.39 2.45
CA ARG A 49 4.09 29.45 1.69
C ARG A 49 4.27 29.13 0.20
N ILE A 50 3.17 29.12 -0.53
CA ILE A 50 3.13 28.86 -1.96
C ILE A 50 2.74 30.15 -2.65
N GLU A 51 3.71 30.74 -3.36
CA GLU A 51 3.53 32.03 -4.00
C GLU A 51 2.52 31.97 -5.14
N GLY A 52 1.66 32.99 -5.25
CA GLY A 52 0.76 33.16 -6.39
C GLY A 52 -0.51 32.30 -6.37
N ALA A 53 -0.66 31.43 -5.37
CA ALA A 53 -1.82 30.55 -5.24
C ALA A 53 -3.11 31.28 -4.83
N HIS A 54 -3.04 32.50 -4.28
CA HIS A 54 -4.24 33.25 -3.92
C HIS A 54 -4.97 33.80 -5.15
N PRO A 55 -6.32 33.79 -5.19
CA PRO A 55 -7.10 34.37 -6.29
C PRO A 55 -6.74 35.82 -6.64
N GLU A 56 -6.35 36.61 -5.64
CA GLU A 56 -6.00 38.03 -5.77
C GLU A 56 -4.49 38.27 -5.94
N SER A 57 -3.71 37.23 -6.29
CA SER A 57 -2.26 37.31 -6.38
C SER A 57 -1.72 38.19 -7.51
N GLY A 58 -2.56 38.50 -8.51
CA GLY A 58 -2.17 39.28 -9.68
C GLY A 58 -1.30 38.53 -10.69
N PHE A 59 -1.09 37.22 -10.49
CA PHE A 59 -0.47 36.33 -11.47
C PHE A 59 -1.47 35.89 -12.54
N ASP A 60 -0.96 35.35 -13.64
CA ASP A 60 -1.78 34.73 -14.68
C ASP A 60 -2.53 33.49 -14.15
N GLU A 61 -3.72 33.24 -14.70
CA GLU A 61 -4.64 32.20 -14.24
C GLU A 61 -4.00 30.80 -14.29
N ASP A 62 -3.24 30.49 -15.34
CA ASP A 62 -2.60 29.18 -15.48
C ASP A 62 -1.57 28.94 -14.36
N PHE A 63 -0.81 29.98 -14.00
CA PHE A 63 0.17 29.91 -12.91
C PHE A 63 -0.54 29.78 -11.55
N GLN A 64 -1.60 30.56 -11.31
CA GLN A 64 -2.36 30.50 -10.06
C GLN A 64 -2.96 29.11 -9.83
N MET A 65 -3.57 28.51 -10.85
CA MET A 65 -4.17 27.18 -10.76
C MET A 65 -3.13 26.10 -10.43
N GLU A 66 -1.95 26.15 -11.05
CA GLU A 66 -0.86 25.22 -10.74
C GLU A 66 -0.40 25.37 -9.28
N GLN A 67 -0.28 26.61 -8.79
CA GLN A 67 0.15 26.89 -7.43
C GLN A 67 -0.88 26.48 -6.38
N GLN A 68 -2.18 26.63 -6.66
CA GLN A 68 -3.25 26.08 -5.82
C GLN A 68 -3.18 24.56 -5.74
N ALA A 69 -3.04 23.88 -6.90
CA ALA A 69 -2.90 22.43 -6.94
C ALA A 69 -1.66 21.94 -6.18
N ASN A 70 -0.53 22.65 -6.27
CA ASN A 70 0.67 22.36 -5.51
C ASN A 70 0.45 22.49 -4.00
N ALA A 71 -0.24 23.55 -3.56
CA ALA A 71 -0.53 23.79 -2.15
C ALA A 71 -1.44 22.70 -1.58
N GLU A 72 -2.51 22.35 -2.30
CA GLU A 72 -3.41 21.26 -1.95
C GLU A 72 -2.69 19.91 -1.88
N PHE A 73 -1.84 19.62 -2.88
CA PHE A 73 -1.06 18.39 -2.90
C PHE A 73 -0.12 18.30 -1.69
N ILE A 74 0.63 19.36 -1.37
CA ILE A 74 1.57 19.34 -0.24
C ILE A 74 0.82 19.19 1.09
N ALA A 75 -0.32 19.86 1.28
CA ALA A 75 -1.14 19.74 2.48
C ALA A 75 -1.73 18.32 2.62
N ALA A 76 -2.18 17.71 1.53
CA ALA A 76 -2.69 16.35 1.52
C ALA A 76 -1.59 15.30 1.72
N ALA A 77 -0.43 15.48 1.09
CA ALA A 77 0.76 14.63 1.21
C ALA A 77 1.61 14.95 2.44
N ASN A 78 0.99 15.45 3.51
CA ASN A 78 1.66 15.77 4.76
C ASN A 78 2.32 14.52 5.42
N PRO A 79 3.18 14.71 6.42
CA PRO A 79 3.89 13.60 7.06
C PRO A 79 2.97 12.53 7.66
N ALA A 80 1.80 12.87 8.18
CA ALA A 80 0.86 11.90 8.72
C ALA A 80 0.33 10.99 7.61
N THR A 81 -0.10 11.55 6.48
CA THR A 81 -0.53 10.80 5.29
C THR A 81 0.59 9.92 4.75
N VAL A 82 1.82 10.46 4.62
CA VAL A 82 2.96 9.68 4.12
C VAL A 82 3.26 8.48 5.02
N LEU A 83 3.24 8.66 6.35
CA LEU A 83 3.47 7.56 7.29
C LEU A 83 2.36 6.50 7.20
N ALA A 84 1.10 6.92 7.11
CA ALA A 84 -0.03 6.01 6.93
C ALA A 84 0.12 5.17 5.64
N LEU A 85 0.47 5.80 4.52
CA LEU A 85 0.71 5.10 3.25
C LEU A 85 1.88 4.11 3.33
N LEU A 86 2.95 4.45 4.06
CA LEU A 86 4.08 3.56 4.27
C LEU A 86 3.70 2.37 5.15
N ASP A 87 2.88 2.58 6.18
CA ASP A 87 2.36 1.52 7.06
C ASP A 87 1.44 0.57 6.28
N GLU A 88 0.51 1.10 5.49
CA GLU A 88 -0.37 0.31 4.61
C GLU A 88 0.44 -0.53 3.61
N ARG A 89 1.49 0.05 3.03
CA ARG A 89 2.37 -0.66 2.09
C ARG A 89 3.12 -1.81 2.77
N GLU A 90 3.66 -1.61 3.97
CA GLU A 90 4.34 -2.67 4.72
C GLU A 90 3.35 -3.77 5.15
N ALA A 91 2.15 -3.40 5.57
CA ALA A 91 1.08 -4.35 5.88
C ALA A 91 0.67 -5.19 4.66
N ALA A 92 0.49 -4.55 3.49
CA ALA A 92 0.18 -5.23 2.24
C ALA A 92 1.30 -6.19 1.82
N LYS A 93 2.57 -5.77 1.92
CA LYS A 93 3.73 -6.64 1.65
C LYS A 93 3.79 -7.85 2.56
N LYS A 94 3.55 -7.66 3.86
CA LYS A 94 3.47 -8.77 4.82
C LYS A 94 2.36 -9.73 4.43
N ARG A 95 1.19 -9.23 4.06
CA ARG A 95 0.06 -10.05 3.63
C ARG A 95 0.37 -10.85 2.36
N ILE A 96 1.05 -10.25 1.39
CA ILE A 96 1.49 -10.94 0.18
C ILE A 96 2.46 -12.08 0.55
N ALA A 97 3.47 -11.80 1.39
CA ALA A 97 4.42 -12.81 1.83
C ALA A 97 3.74 -13.97 2.59
N GLU A 98 2.76 -13.69 3.44
CA GLU A 98 1.94 -14.71 4.09
C GLU A 98 1.18 -15.58 3.08
N LEU A 99 0.54 -14.97 2.09
CA LEU A 99 -0.20 -15.68 1.04
C LEU A 99 0.72 -16.53 0.17
N GLU A 100 1.88 -16.00 -0.21
CA GLU A 100 2.91 -16.72 -0.97
C GLU A 100 3.54 -17.86 -0.17
N ALA A 101 3.54 -17.78 1.17
CA ALA A 101 4.03 -18.85 2.04
C ALA A 101 2.99 -19.96 2.26
N ARG A 102 1.70 -19.70 2.04
CA ARG A 102 0.64 -20.72 2.21
C ARG A 102 0.88 -21.89 1.26
N LYS A 103 0.62 -23.09 1.77
CA LYS A 103 0.68 -24.34 1.01
C LYS A 103 -0.67 -25.04 1.06
N VAL A 104 -1.14 -25.51 -0.09
CA VAL A 104 -2.30 -26.42 -0.16
C VAL A 104 -1.89 -27.74 0.50
N ASN A 105 -2.73 -28.22 1.41
CA ASN A 105 -2.55 -29.52 2.02
C ASN A 105 -3.37 -30.55 1.23
N LEU A 106 -2.69 -31.37 0.44
CA LEU A 106 -3.31 -32.45 -0.30
C LEU A 106 -2.55 -33.73 0.02
N SER A 107 -3.15 -34.58 0.84
CA SER A 107 -2.49 -35.79 1.34
C SER A 107 -2.16 -36.73 0.20
N LYS A 108 -0.90 -37.20 0.15
CA LYS A 108 -0.52 -38.28 -0.75
C LYS A 108 -0.60 -39.60 0.00
N LEU A 109 -1.41 -40.51 -0.53
CA LEU A 109 -1.62 -41.84 0.01
C LEU A 109 -1.14 -42.86 -1.00
N SER A 110 -0.61 -43.98 -0.52
CA SER A 110 -0.33 -45.14 -1.35
C SER A 110 -1.63 -45.84 -1.75
N VAL A 111 -1.59 -46.59 -2.85
CA VAL A 111 -2.71 -47.41 -3.31
C VAL A 111 -3.21 -48.34 -2.19
N GLY A 112 -2.31 -48.93 -1.41
CA GLY A 112 -2.65 -49.79 -0.28
C GLY A 112 -3.40 -49.07 0.84
N GLU A 113 -2.99 -47.85 1.19
CA GLU A 113 -3.69 -47.03 2.20
C GLU A 113 -5.10 -46.64 1.71
N VAL A 114 -5.25 -46.28 0.44
CA VAL A 114 -6.55 -45.96 -0.15
C VAL A 114 -7.46 -47.18 -0.15
N MET A 115 -6.95 -48.35 -0.57
CA MET A 115 -7.71 -49.61 -0.51
C MET A 115 -8.15 -49.94 0.93
N HIS A 116 -7.24 -49.79 1.91
CA HIS A 116 -7.55 -50.06 3.30
C HIS A 116 -8.62 -49.12 3.87
N MET A 117 -8.52 -47.81 3.57
CA MET A 117 -9.48 -46.83 4.08
C MET A 117 -10.85 -46.91 3.41
N THR A 118 -10.89 -47.25 2.12
CA THR A 118 -12.12 -47.17 1.34
C THR A 118 -12.81 -48.52 1.16
N GLY A 119 -12.08 -49.64 1.30
CA GLY A 119 -12.58 -50.98 1.01
C GLY A 119 -12.80 -51.27 -0.48
N PHE A 120 -12.43 -50.35 -1.38
CA PHE A 120 -12.61 -50.51 -2.82
C PHE A 120 -11.48 -51.30 -3.49
N SER A 121 -11.69 -51.64 -4.76
CA SER A 121 -10.74 -52.37 -5.58
C SER A 121 -9.43 -51.61 -5.78
N ARG A 122 -8.40 -52.36 -6.18
CA ARG A 122 -7.11 -51.79 -6.57
C ARG A 122 -7.25 -50.78 -7.71
N ASP A 123 -8.03 -51.08 -8.74
CA ASP A 123 -8.25 -50.18 -9.89
C ASP A 123 -8.85 -48.84 -9.46
N TYR A 124 -9.80 -48.86 -8.51
CA TYR A 124 -10.34 -47.63 -7.93
C TYR A 124 -9.26 -46.83 -7.21
N ALA A 125 -8.47 -47.49 -6.36
CA ALA A 125 -7.41 -46.84 -5.59
C ALA A 125 -6.30 -46.28 -6.48
N GLU A 126 -5.92 -46.97 -7.55
CA GLU A 126 -4.96 -46.48 -8.56
C GLU A 126 -5.52 -45.24 -9.28
N GLY A 127 -6.80 -45.25 -9.67
CA GLY A 127 -7.46 -44.09 -10.26
C GLY A 127 -7.53 -42.89 -9.31
N TRP A 128 -7.81 -43.12 -8.03
CA TRP A 128 -7.79 -42.07 -6.99
C TRP A 128 -6.40 -41.45 -6.85
N CYS A 129 -5.35 -42.28 -6.73
CA CYS A 129 -3.97 -41.79 -6.61
C CYS A 129 -3.53 -41.00 -7.86
N ALA A 130 -3.86 -41.50 -9.05
CA ALA A 130 -3.56 -40.80 -10.31
C ALA A 130 -4.28 -39.44 -10.40
N GLY A 131 -5.56 -39.38 -9.99
CA GLY A 131 -6.31 -38.13 -9.92
C GLY A 131 -5.71 -37.14 -8.92
N ASN A 132 -5.25 -37.63 -7.76
CA ASN A 132 -4.59 -36.82 -6.75
C ASN A 132 -3.26 -36.24 -7.26
N ASP A 133 -2.45 -37.06 -7.94
CA ASP A 133 -1.19 -36.61 -8.55
C ASP A 133 -1.42 -35.58 -9.66
N ASN A 134 -2.47 -35.76 -10.47
CA ASN A 134 -2.88 -34.77 -11.46
C ASN A 134 -3.31 -33.45 -10.81
N ALA A 135 -4.09 -33.49 -9.73
CA ALA A 135 -4.48 -32.28 -9.00
C ALA A 135 -3.26 -31.55 -8.42
N ILE A 136 -2.30 -32.27 -7.84
CA ILE A 136 -1.03 -31.69 -7.35
C ILE A 136 -0.26 -31.02 -8.50
N HIS A 137 -0.20 -31.67 -9.67
CA HIS A 137 0.46 -31.11 -10.86
C HIS A 137 -0.18 -29.79 -11.28
N GLU A 138 -1.50 -29.76 -11.48
CA GLU A 138 -2.21 -28.55 -11.91
C GLU A 138 -2.08 -27.39 -10.90
N ILE A 139 -2.16 -27.68 -9.59
CA ILE A 139 -1.97 -26.66 -8.54
C ILE A 139 -0.56 -26.06 -8.63
N ARG A 140 0.47 -26.88 -8.83
CA ARG A 140 1.86 -26.41 -8.99
C ARG A 140 2.06 -25.63 -10.29
N THR A 141 1.45 -26.07 -11.39
CA THR A 141 1.47 -25.36 -12.68
C THR A 141 0.84 -23.97 -12.56
N ALA A 142 -0.18 -23.81 -11.72
CA ALA A 142 -0.76 -22.51 -11.38
C ALA A 142 0.11 -21.65 -10.43
N GLY A 143 1.31 -22.10 -10.07
CA GLY A 143 2.24 -21.39 -9.18
C GLY A 143 1.89 -21.48 -7.69
N ILE A 144 0.95 -22.34 -7.30
CA ILE A 144 0.53 -22.52 -5.91
C ILE A 144 1.36 -23.63 -5.26
N LYS A 145 1.88 -23.36 -4.06
CA LYS A 145 2.68 -24.34 -3.31
C LYS A 145 1.76 -25.44 -2.74
N VAL A 146 2.19 -26.69 -2.83
CA VAL A 146 1.56 -27.85 -2.18
C VAL A 146 2.50 -28.37 -1.09
N LYS A 147 1.97 -28.80 0.06
CA LYS A 147 2.78 -29.44 1.11
C LYS A 147 3.43 -30.71 0.54
N GLU A 148 4.70 -30.90 0.84
CA GLU A 148 5.36 -32.17 0.57
C GLU A 148 4.88 -33.17 1.62
N SER A 149 4.42 -34.32 1.13
CA SER A 149 3.95 -35.46 1.91
C SER A 149 5.11 -36.35 2.32
#